data_AF-A0A953RF32-F1
#
_entry.id   AF-A0A953RF32-F1
#
_cell.length_a   1.000
_cell.length_b   1.000
_cell.length_c   1.000
_cell.angle_alpha   90.00
_cell.angle_beta   90.00
_cell.angle_gamma   90.00
#
_symmetry.space_group_name_H-M   'P 1'
#
loop_
_entity.id
_entity.type
_entity.pdbx_description
1 polymer ?
#
loop_
_entity_poly.entity_id
_entity_poly.type
_entity_poly.pdbx_seq_one_letter_code
_entity_poly.pdbx_strand_id
1 'polypeptide(L)'
;MRMISSLLLLWGAVFAFAASTSPDPAEILYERGVKMAEQGRFHAARLAFSTLVNTYPKSPQASEAQYTINATLLFEDGQARLIAGKYGTARLAFQTLIVVYPESPLVKQAADRMRMAERLEQAQSIGPTVRSLRFENTDPVKVDDIRQRLQEREIELDVEKAYDAKMVEEARRVLTELLAERGVANPRVEVSIREIPPRSVDVAFQVK
;
A
#
# COMPACT_ATOMS: atom_id res chain seq x y z
N MET A 1 41.50 78.07 -30.88
CA MET A 1 42.12 77.90 -29.54
C MET A 1 41.26 76.92 -28.75
N ARG A 2 41.87 75.88 -28.18
CA ARG A 2 41.22 74.72 -27.53
C ARG A 2 40.74 75.08 -26.12
N MET A 3 39.68 74.44 -25.63
CA MET A 3 39.51 73.87 -24.27
C MET A 3 38.04 73.42 -24.13
N ILE A 4 37.71 72.13 -24.26
CA ILE A 4 37.88 70.99 -23.33
C ILE A 4 36.89 71.04 -22.14
N SER A 5 35.99 70.05 -22.18
CA SER A 5 35.36 69.29 -21.10
C SER A 5 34.59 70.01 -20.00
N SER A 6 33.33 69.60 -19.80
CA SER A 6 33.01 68.64 -18.72
C SER A 6 31.58 68.10 -18.90
N LEU A 7 31.53 66.81 -19.19
CA LEU A 7 30.34 66.00 -19.44
C LEU A 7 30.39 64.83 -18.45
N LEU A 8 29.26 64.54 -17.78
CA LEU A 8 28.91 63.23 -17.16
C LEU A 8 29.79 62.85 -15.92
N LEU A 9 29.31 62.35 -14.78
CA LEU A 9 28.17 61.48 -14.46
C LEU A 9 27.73 61.70 -13.00
N LEU A 10 26.42 61.82 -12.78
CA LEU A 10 25.80 61.55 -11.48
C LEU A 10 25.76 60.03 -11.29
N TRP A 11 26.62 59.50 -10.43
CA TRP A 11 26.54 58.13 -9.94
C TRP A 11 25.38 58.02 -8.93
N GLY A 12 24.18 57.76 -9.45
CA GLY A 12 23.12 57.16 -8.65
C GLY A 12 23.47 55.71 -8.37
N ALA A 13 24.09 55.44 -7.22
CA ALA A 13 24.26 54.07 -6.73
C ALA A 13 22.88 53.54 -6.33
N VAL A 14 22.15 52.95 -7.28
CA VAL A 14 21.05 52.05 -6.99
C VAL A 14 21.69 50.80 -6.39
N PHE A 15 21.69 50.69 -5.06
CA PHE A 15 21.85 49.40 -4.41
C PHE A 15 20.63 48.57 -4.80
N ALA A 16 20.75 47.80 -5.88
CA ALA A 16 19.92 46.63 -6.08
C ALA A 16 20.25 45.69 -4.92
N PHE A 17 19.45 45.75 -3.86
CA PHE A 17 19.41 44.72 -2.85
C PHE A 17 18.88 43.48 -3.58
N ALA A 18 19.79 42.71 -4.19
CA ALA A 18 19.52 41.35 -4.57
C ALA A 18 19.26 40.63 -3.25
N ALA A 19 17.99 40.62 -2.81
CA ALA A 19 17.55 39.74 -1.77
C ALA A 19 17.91 38.34 -2.26
N SER A 20 18.94 37.76 -1.67
CA SER A 20 19.16 36.33 -1.73
C SER A 20 17.96 35.72 -1.02
N THR A 21 16.87 35.51 -1.75
CA THR A 21 15.69 34.83 -1.25
C THR A 21 16.12 33.39 -1.04
N SER A 22 16.56 33.09 0.18
CA SER A 22 16.69 31.70 0.63
C SER A 22 15.37 31.00 0.30
N PRO A 23 15.38 29.82 -0.34
CA PRO A 23 14.15 29.17 -0.76
C PRO A 23 13.23 28.96 0.44
N ASP A 24 11.91 29.09 0.24
CA ASP A 24 10.93 28.92 1.31
C ASP A 24 11.11 27.51 1.93
N PRO A 25 11.36 27.40 3.25
CA PRO A 25 11.51 26.09 3.90
C PRO A 25 10.34 25.14 3.65
N ALA A 26 9.11 25.66 3.49
CA ALA A 26 7.95 24.84 3.15
C ALA A 26 8.06 24.28 1.72
N GLU A 27 8.45 25.11 0.75
CA GLU A 27 8.70 24.70 -0.62
C GLU A 27 9.81 23.63 -0.70
N ILE A 28 10.92 23.81 0.02
CA ILE A 28 12.01 22.82 0.08
C ILE A 28 11.49 21.46 0.58
N LEU A 29 10.68 21.46 1.65
CA LEU A 29 10.10 20.23 2.18
C LEU A 29 9.15 19.58 1.17
N TYR A 30 8.39 20.38 0.43
CA TYR A 30 7.47 19.90 -0.60
C TYR A 30 8.23 19.23 -1.73
N GLU A 31 9.19 19.93 -2.34
CA GLU A 31 10.02 19.40 -3.44
C GLU A 31 10.77 18.13 -3.04
N ARG A 32 11.29 18.09 -1.81
CA ARG A 32 11.95 16.90 -1.27
C ARG A 32 10.98 15.73 -1.15
N GLY A 33 9.77 15.98 -0.68
CA GLY A 33 8.70 14.98 -0.60
C GLY A 33 8.34 14.44 -1.99
N VAL A 34 8.14 15.33 -2.97
CA VAL A 34 7.83 14.97 -4.36
C VAL A 34 8.92 14.10 -4.94
N LYS A 35 10.19 14.51 -4.84
CA LYS A 35 11.33 13.74 -5.33
C LYS A 35 11.43 12.35 -4.69
N MET A 36 11.10 12.22 -3.40
CA MET A 36 11.04 10.91 -2.75
C MET A 36 9.89 10.05 -3.28
N ALA A 37 8.72 10.64 -3.51
CA ALA A 37 7.56 9.93 -4.06
C ALA A 37 7.82 9.44 -5.48
N GLU A 38 8.44 10.25 -6.34
CA GLU A 38 8.85 9.87 -7.70
C GLU A 38 9.86 8.70 -7.70
N GLN A 39 10.70 8.61 -6.66
CA GLN A 39 11.61 7.49 -6.44
C GLN A 39 10.94 6.24 -5.85
N GLY A 40 9.61 6.26 -5.64
CA GLY A 40 8.85 5.19 -4.99
C GLY A 40 9.09 5.11 -3.47
N ARG A 41 9.76 6.09 -2.86
CA ARG A 41 10.04 6.14 -1.42
C ARG A 41 8.88 6.78 -0.67
N PHE A 42 7.70 6.18 -0.79
CA PHE A 42 6.43 6.72 -0.31
C PHE A 42 6.42 7.05 1.19
N HIS A 43 6.94 6.16 2.04
CA HIS A 43 7.05 6.44 3.47
C HIS A 43 7.91 7.68 3.76
N ALA A 44 9.09 7.80 3.11
CA ALA A 44 9.97 8.93 3.30
C ALA A 44 9.34 10.24 2.77
N ALA A 45 8.65 10.16 1.63
CA ALA A 45 7.88 11.27 1.07
C ALA A 45 6.79 11.75 2.04
N ARG A 46 5.99 10.82 2.58
CA ARG A 46 4.95 11.15 3.57
C ARG A 46 5.52 11.81 4.81
N LEU A 47 6.69 11.39 5.30
CA LEU A 47 7.36 12.07 6.43
C LEU A 47 7.74 13.52 6.10
N ALA A 48 8.29 13.77 4.91
CA ALA A 48 8.63 15.13 4.47
C ALA A 48 7.38 16.01 4.34
N PHE A 49 6.33 15.51 3.70
CA PHE A 49 5.05 16.22 3.58
C PHE A 49 4.37 16.44 4.94
N SER A 50 4.40 15.44 5.83
CA SER A 50 3.82 15.57 7.18
C SER A 50 4.57 16.62 7.99
N THR A 51 5.89 16.68 7.84
CA THR A 51 6.70 17.74 8.44
C THR A 51 6.22 19.10 7.94
N LEU A 52 6.08 19.27 6.61
CA LEU A 52 5.59 20.51 6.01
C LEU A 52 4.23 20.91 6.57
N VAL A 53 3.24 20.00 6.55
CA VAL A 53 1.88 20.28 7.04
C VAL A 53 1.89 20.69 8.51
N ASN A 54 2.69 20.02 9.34
CA ASN A 54 2.74 20.28 10.78
C ASN A 54 3.52 21.55 11.14
N THR A 55 4.63 21.83 10.44
CA THR A 55 5.51 22.97 10.77
C THR A 55 5.08 24.26 10.06
N TYR A 56 4.47 24.14 8.87
CA TYR A 56 4.06 25.27 8.04
C TYR A 56 2.59 25.13 7.60
N PRO A 57 1.61 25.00 8.52
CA PRO A 57 0.20 24.72 8.16
C PRO A 57 -0.49 25.81 7.34
N LYS A 58 0.05 27.04 7.35
CA LYS A 58 -0.45 28.18 6.56
C LYS A 58 0.28 28.38 5.23
N SER A 59 1.30 27.56 4.94
CA SER A 59 2.01 27.61 3.67
C SER A 59 1.06 27.23 2.53
N PRO A 60 1.16 27.89 1.36
CA PRO A 60 0.41 27.49 0.17
C PRO A 60 0.56 26.00 -0.16
N GLN A 61 1.74 25.43 0.06
CA GLN A 61 2.11 24.04 -0.22
C GLN A 61 1.53 23.04 0.81
N ALA A 62 1.01 23.51 1.96
CA ALA A 62 0.50 22.60 3.00
C ALA A 62 -0.72 21.80 2.55
N SER A 63 -1.64 22.45 1.84
CA SER A 63 -2.84 21.78 1.32
C SER A 63 -2.48 20.72 0.27
N GLU A 64 -1.54 21.05 -0.62
CA GLU A 64 -1.05 20.14 -1.66
C GLU A 64 -0.27 18.95 -1.08
N ALA A 65 0.55 19.21 -0.06
CA ALA A 65 1.24 18.16 0.70
C ALA A 65 0.23 17.20 1.36
N GLN A 66 -0.83 17.73 1.99
CA GLN A 66 -1.87 16.91 2.61
C GLN A 66 -2.63 16.06 1.57
N TYR A 67 -2.98 16.66 0.42
CA TYR A 67 -3.57 15.94 -0.70
C TYR A 67 -2.68 14.77 -1.15
N THR A 68 -1.38 15.03 -1.31
CA THR A 68 -0.40 14.02 -1.74
C THR A 68 -0.21 12.90 -0.72
N ILE A 69 -0.22 13.21 0.58
CA ILE A 69 -0.18 12.21 1.66
C ILE A 69 -1.37 11.26 1.53
N ASN A 70 -2.58 11.80 1.40
CA ASN A 70 -3.80 11.00 1.36
C ASN A 70 -3.85 10.09 0.11
N ALA A 71 -3.48 10.62 -1.06
CA ALA A 71 -3.38 9.83 -2.28
C ALA A 71 -2.34 8.70 -2.14
N THR A 72 -1.18 9.00 -1.54
CA THR A 72 -0.12 8.01 -1.30
C THR A 72 -0.59 6.90 -0.35
N LEU A 73 -1.31 7.24 0.73
CA LEU A 73 -1.86 6.26 1.67
C LEU A 73 -2.83 5.29 1.00
N LEU A 74 -3.74 5.79 0.15
CA LEU A 74 -4.65 4.93 -0.61
C LEU A 74 -3.90 4.02 -1.60
N PHE A 75 -2.83 4.53 -2.22
CA PHE A 75 -2.00 3.72 -3.12
C PHE A 75 -1.30 2.58 -2.37
N GLU A 76 -0.69 2.90 -1.21
CA GLU A 76 -0.02 1.92 -0.36
C GLU A 76 -1.01 0.86 0.18
N ASP A 77 -2.21 1.26 0.59
CA ASP A 77 -3.28 0.33 1.02
C ASP A 77 -3.71 -0.60 -0.12
N GLY A 78 -3.94 -0.07 -1.32
CA GLY A 78 -4.24 -0.87 -2.50
C GLY A 78 -3.13 -1.86 -2.85
N GLN A 79 -1.86 -1.45 -2.75
CA GLN A 79 -0.71 -2.34 -2.97
C GLN A 79 -0.63 -3.44 -1.90
N ALA A 80 -0.82 -3.10 -0.63
CA ALA A 80 -0.83 -4.05 0.46
C ALA A 80 -1.93 -5.10 0.27
N ARG A 81 -3.14 -4.69 -0.11
CA ARG A 81 -4.26 -5.60 -0.42
C ARG A 81 -4.00 -6.47 -1.64
N LEU A 82 -3.35 -5.92 -2.67
CA LEU A 82 -3.00 -6.69 -3.87
C LEU A 82 -1.96 -7.77 -3.56
N ILE A 83 -0.95 -7.43 -2.76
CA ILE A 83 0.02 -8.39 -2.23
C ILE A 83 -0.69 -9.38 -1.30
N ALA A 84 -1.69 -8.94 -0.54
CA ALA A 84 -2.50 -9.80 0.30
C ALA A 84 -3.35 -10.81 -0.50
N GLY A 85 -3.54 -10.64 -1.81
CA GLY A 85 -4.47 -11.45 -2.60
C GLY A 85 -5.93 -10.99 -2.50
N LYS A 86 -6.17 -9.88 -1.79
CA LYS A 86 -7.51 -9.31 -1.58
C LYS A 86 -7.90 -8.42 -2.76
N TYR A 87 -7.95 -9.00 -3.97
CA TYR A 87 -8.00 -8.27 -5.24
C TYR A 87 -9.20 -7.32 -5.36
N GLY A 88 -10.39 -7.73 -4.94
CA GLY A 88 -11.58 -6.87 -4.96
C GLY A 88 -11.40 -5.61 -4.10
N THR A 89 -10.84 -5.74 -2.89
CA THR A 89 -10.57 -4.58 -2.03
C THR A 89 -9.38 -3.74 -2.53
N ALA A 90 -8.37 -4.37 -3.14
CA ALA A 90 -7.26 -3.67 -3.78
C ALA A 90 -7.76 -2.78 -4.93
N ARG A 91 -8.62 -3.33 -5.79
CA ARG A 91 -9.27 -2.62 -6.88
C ARG A 91 -10.06 -1.41 -6.37
N LEU A 92 -10.84 -1.57 -5.30
CA LEU A 92 -11.59 -0.46 -4.68
C LEU A 92 -10.67 0.64 -4.13
N ALA A 93 -9.55 0.30 -3.50
CA ALA A 93 -8.59 1.28 -3.01
C ALA A 93 -7.96 2.10 -4.16
N PHE A 94 -7.53 1.43 -5.23
CA PHE A 94 -7.00 2.12 -6.42
C PHE A 94 -8.07 2.96 -7.13
N GLN A 95 -9.30 2.46 -7.25
CA GLN A 95 -10.42 3.21 -7.81
C GLN A 95 -10.72 4.48 -6.99
N THR A 96 -10.72 4.36 -5.66
CA THR A 96 -10.93 5.50 -4.76
C THR A 96 -9.85 6.55 -4.95
N LEU A 97 -8.58 6.15 -5.09
CA LEU A 97 -7.50 7.08 -5.42
C LEU A 97 -7.78 7.83 -6.72
N ILE A 98 -8.12 7.11 -7.80
CA ILE A 98 -8.37 7.71 -9.12
C ILE A 98 -9.54 8.70 -9.09
N VAL A 99 -10.60 8.40 -8.34
CA VAL A 99 -11.82 9.21 -8.28
C VAL A 99 -11.69 10.40 -7.34
N VAL A 100 -11.11 10.19 -6.15
CA VAL A 100 -11.03 11.22 -5.09
C VAL A 100 -9.79 12.11 -5.27
N TYR A 101 -8.74 11.59 -5.89
CA TYR A 101 -7.47 12.29 -6.11
C TYR A 101 -7.07 12.27 -7.61
N PRO A 102 -7.91 12.81 -8.52
CA PRO A 102 -7.71 12.70 -9.98
C PRO A 102 -6.47 13.45 -10.50
N GLU A 103 -5.97 14.44 -9.75
CA GLU A 103 -4.76 15.19 -10.10
C GLU A 103 -3.49 14.57 -9.51
N SER A 104 -3.60 13.45 -8.77
CA SER A 104 -2.43 12.80 -8.20
C SER A 104 -1.50 12.23 -9.29
N PRO A 105 -0.17 12.38 -9.18
CA PRO A 105 0.77 11.73 -10.11
C PRO A 105 0.70 10.19 -10.04
N LEU A 106 0.05 9.65 -9.00
CA LEU A 106 -0.16 8.21 -8.83
C LEU A 106 -1.33 7.67 -9.64
N VAL A 107 -2.19 8.51 -10.24
CA VAL A 107 -3.40 8.04 -10.95
C VAL A 107 -3.08 7.01 -12.04
N LYS A 108 -2.04 7.26 -12.84
CA LYS A 108 -1.62 6.31 -13.89
C LYS A 108 -1.19 4.98 -13.28
N GLN A 109 -0.34 5.02 -12.25
CA GLN A 109 0.13 3.81 -11.57
C GLN A 109 -1.04 3.08 -10.89
N ALA A 110 -1.96 3.81 -10.25
CA ALA A 110 -3.14 3.25 -9.62
C ALA A 110 -4.05 2.57 -10.65
N ALA A 111 -4.26 3.16 -11.82
CA ALA A 111 -5.03 2.56 -12.90
C ALA A 111 -4.39 1.26 -13.40
N ASP A 112 -3.06 1.23 -13.59
CA ASP A 112 -2.36 0.02 -14.01
C ASP A 112 -2.45 -1.09 -12.94
N ARG A 113 -2.33 -0.73 -11.67
CA ARG A 113 -2.49 -1.67 -10.54
C ARG A 113 -3.95 -2.14 -10.39
N MET A 114 -4.92 -1.27 -10.63
CA MET A 114 -6.35 -1.60 -10.63
C MET A 114 -6.68 -2.63 -11.71
N ARG A 115 -6.22 -2.42 -12.95
CA ARG A 115 -6.39 -3.41 -14.04
C ARG A 115 -5.71 -4.74 -13.72
N MET A 116 -4.57 -4.71 -13.03
CA MET A 116 -3.95 -5.94 -12.55
C MET A 116 -4.84 -6.63 -11.51
N ALA A 117 -5.36 -5.90 -10.53
CA ALA A 117 -6.29 -6.44 -9.53
C ALA A 117 -7.54 -7.05 -10.18
N GLU A 118 -8.15 -6.36 -11.16
CA GLU A 118 -9.30 -6.87 -11.92
C GLU A 118 -9.02 -8.19 -12.61
N ARG A 119 -7.87 -8.31 -13.29
CA ARG A 119 -7.48 -9.55 -13.96
C ARG A 119 -7.27 -10.70 -12.98
N LEU A 120 -6.67 -10.41 -11.82
CA LEU A 120 -6.45 -11.41 -10.77
C LEU A 120 -7.76 -11.83 -10.10
N GLU A 121 -8.65 -10.88 -9.80
CA GLU A 121 -10.00 -11.12 -9.28
C GLU A 121 -10.79 -12.01 -10.26
N GLN A 122 -10.76 -11.70 -11.56
CA GLN A 122 -11.42 -12.50 -12.58
C GLN A 122 -10.80 -13.91 -12.68
N ALA A 123 -9.47 -14.03 -12.66
CA ALA A 123 -8.80 -15.33 -12.66
C ALA A 123 -9.17 -16.17 -11.43
N GLN A 124 -9.27 -15.55 -10.25
CA GLN A 124 -9.71 -16.19 -9.02
C GLN A 124 -11.16 -16.67 -9.11
N SER A 125 -12.05 -15.87 -9.72
CA SER A 125 -13.46 -16.26 -9.95
C SER A 125 -13.62 -17.45 -10.89
N ILE A 126 -12.66 -17.65 -11.80
CA ILE A 126 -12.63 -18.79 -12.70
C ILE A 126 -12.00 -19.99 -12.00
N GLY A 127 -11.07 -19.83 -11.06
CA GLY A 127 -10.32 -20.90 -10.39
C GLY A 127 -11.14 -22.02 -9.73
N PRO A 128 -10.49 -23.10 -9.27
CA PRO A 128 -11.20 -24.16 -8.56
C PRO A 128 -11.80 -23.62 -7.25
N THR A 129 -12.87 -24.23 -6.77
CA THR A 129 -13.46 -23.92 -5.46
C THR A 129 -13.07 -24.95 -4.40
N VAL A 130 -13.05 -24.56 -3.14
CA VAL A 130 -12.80 -25.48 -2.03
C VAL A 130 -14.06 -26.32 -1.82
N ARG A 131 -14.00 -27.62 -2.11
CA ARG A 131 -15.11 -28.54 -1.90
C ARG A 131 -15.15 -29.12 -0.49
N SER A 132 -13.97 -29.36 0.09
CA SER A 132 -13.88 -29.71 1.51
C SER A 132 -12.65 -29.06 2.13
N LEU A 133 -12.82 -28.68 3.39
CA LEU A 133 -11.79 -28.09 4.23
C LEU A 133 -11.75 -28.88 5.53
N ARG A 134 -10.67 -29.64 5.76
CA ARG A 134 -10.49 -30.48 6.94
C ARG A 134 -9.29 -30.04 7.76
N PHE A 135 -9.44 -30.17 9.08
CA PHE A 135 -8.40 -29.94 10.07
C PHE A 135 -8.28 -31.22 10.90
N GLU A 136 -7.14 -31.88 10.83
CA GLU A 136 -6.92 -33.23 11.35
C GLU A 136 -5.80 -33.19 12.41
N ASN A 137 -5.99 -33.94 13.50
CA ASN A 137 -5.08 -34.01 14.66
C ASN A 137 -4.81 -32.66 15.33
N THR A 138 -5.79 -31.75 15.39
CA THR A 138 -5.54 -30.37 15.86
C THR A 138 -5.48 -30.19 17.37
N ASP A 139 -5.60 -31.24 18.18
CA ASP A 139 -5.54 -31.12 19.63
C ASP A 139 -4.23 -30.45 20.11
N PRO A 140 -4.30 -29.54 21.09
CA PRO A 140 -5.47 -29.14 21.88
C PRO A 140 -6.33 -28.00 21.26
N VAL A 141 -6.09 -27.61 20.01
CA VAL A 141 -6.81 -26.54 19.30
C VAL A 141 -8.10 -27.09 18.65
N LYS A 142 -9.25 -26.50 18.99
CA LYS A 142 -10.55 -26.86 18.40
C LYS A 142 -10.71 -26.28 17.01
N VAL A 143 -11.43 -26.99 16.13
CA VAL A 143 -11.72 -26.52 14.76
C VAL A 143 -12.44 -25.17 14.74
N ASP A 144 -13.35 -24.94 15.71
CA ASP A 144 -14.06 -23.67 15.82
C ASP A 144 -13.11 -22.50 16.14
N ASP A 145 -12.11 -22.71 17.02
CA ASP A 145 -11.08 -21.71 17.34
C ASP A 145 -10.25 -21.38 16.09
N ILE A 146 -9.96 -22.38 15.25
CA ILE A 146 -9.24 -22.18 13.98
C ILE A 146 -10.08 -21.31 13.04
N ARG A 147 -11.34 -21.69 12.79
CA ARG A 147 -12.24 -20.95 11.90
C ARG A 147 -12.43 -19.50 12.36
N GLN A 148 -12.61 -19.30 13.66
CA GLN A 148 -12.71 -17.97 14.25
C GLN A 148 -11.45 -17.15 13.97
N ARG A 149 -10.25 -17.70 14.22
CA ARG A 149 -9.00 -16.98 13.98
C ARG A 149 -8.78 -16.67 12.49
N LEU A 150 -9.17 -17.56 11.58
CA LEU A 150 -9.12 -17.29 10.14
C LEU A 150 -10.02 -16.12 9.77
N GLN A 151 -11.24 -16.08 10.31
CA GLN A 151 -12.17 -14.97 10.09
C GLN A 151 -11.64 -13.65 10.65
N GLU A 152 -11.11 -13.64 11.87
CA GLU A 152 -10.50 -12.45 12.50
C GLU A 152 -9.32 -11.90 11.70
N ARG A 153 -8.58 -12.77 11.01
CA ARG A 153 -7.44 -12.42 10.16
C ARG A 153 -7.85 -12.14 8.71
N GLU A 154 -9.15 -12.18 8.41
CA GLU A 154 -9.72 -12.00 7.07
C GLU A 154 -9.10 -12.96 6.03
N ILE A 155 -8.86 -14.21 6.43
CA ILE A 155 -8.37 -15.27 5.55
C ILE A 155 -9.58 -15.95 4.91
N GLU A 156 -9.79 -15.71 3.62
CA GLU A 156 -10.96 -16.19 2.86
C GLU A 156 -10.82 -17.65 2.40
N LEU A 157 -10.56 -18.56 3.35
CA LEU A 157 -10.47 -20.00 3.11
C LEU A 157 -11.64 -20.74 3.75
N ASP A 158 -12.65 -21.08 2.95
CA ASP A 158 -13.79 -21.90 3.41
C ASP A 158 -14.41 -22.71 2.27
N VAL A 159 -15.28 -23.65 2.61
CA VAL A 159 -16.03 -24.46 1.65
C VAL A 159 -16.86 -23.55 0.73
N GLU A 160 -16.97 -23.93 -0.54
CA GLU A 160 -17.61 -23.19 -1.64
C GLU A 160 -16.92 -21.89 -2.05
N LYS A 161 -15.89 -21.43 -1.34
CA LYS A 161 -15.07 -20.29 -1.75
C LYS A 161 -14.07 -20.66 -2.84
N ALA A 162 -13.59 -19.66 -3.58
CA ALA A 162 -12.51 -19.85 -4.54
C ALA A 162 -11.25 -20.33 -3.81
N TYR A 163 -10.55 -21.31 -4.37
CA TYR A 163 -9.28 -21.76 -3.86
C TYR A 163 -8.19 -20.74 -4.16
N ASP A 164 -7.44 -20.39 -3.12
CA ASP A 164 -6.26 -19.54 -3.21
C ASP A 164 -5.12 -20.17 -2.41
N ALA A 165 -4.03 -20.51 -3.11
CA ALA A 165 -2.86 -21.13 -2.50
C ALA A 165 -2.22 -20.25 -1.40
N LYS A 166 -2.31 -18.93 -1.55
CA LYS A 166 -1.78 -17.99 -0.56
C LYS A 166 -2.63 -18.00 0.72
N MET A 167 -3.95 -18.08 0.59
CA MET A 167 -4.85 -18.21 1.73
C MET A 167 -4.63 -19.52 2.49
N VAL A 168 -4.32 -20.60 1.76
CA VAL A 168 -3.94 -21.89 2.37
C VAL A 168 -2.65 -21.79 3.18
N GLU A 169 -1.62 -21.13 2.66
CA GLU A 169 -0.37 -20.91 3.42
C GLU A 169 -0.55 -19.98 4.62
N GLU A 170 -1.38 -18.95 4.50
CA GLU A 170 -1.74 -18.08 5.62
C GLU A 170 -2.52 -18.84 6.69
N ALA A 171 -3.48 -19.67 6.31
CA ALA A 171 -4.21 -20.54 7.23
C ALA A 171 -3.30 -21.55 7.92
N ARG A 172 -2.33 -22.13 7.19
CA ARG A 172 -1.30 -23.01 7.76
C ARG A 172 -0.51 -22.30 8.85
N ARG A 173 -0.06 -21.07 8.58
CA ARG A 173 0.67 -20.24 9.56
C ARG A 173 -0.19 -19.97 10.79
N VAL A 174 -1.45 -19.57 10.60
CA VAL A 174 -2.38 -19.32 11.70
C VAL A 174 -2.57 -20.56 12.57
N LEU A 175 -2.73 -21.75 11.96
CA LEU A 175 -2.85 -22.99 12.72
C LEU A 175 -1.57 -23.31 13.49
N THR A 176 -0.39 -23.13 12.88
CA THR A 176 0.90 -23.27 13.56
C THR A 176 1.02 -22.32 14.76
N GLU A 177 0.61 -21.06 14.62
CA GLU A 177 0.59 -20.07 15.70
C GLU A 177 -0.34 -20.51 16.84
N LEU A 178 -1.58 -20.90 16.52
CA LEU A 178 -2.56 -21.38 17.51
C LEU A 178 -2.06 -22.59 18.30
N LEU A 179 -1.42 -23.55 17.65
CA LEU A 179 -0.86 -24.73 18.31
C LEU A 179 0.25 -24.32 19.29
N ALA A 180 1.15 -23.41 18.88
CA ALA A 180 2.20 -22.89 19.74
C ALA A 180 1.64 -22.10 20.94
N GLU A 181 0.61 -21.27 20.74
CA GLU A 181 -0.11 -20.54 21.80
C GLU A 181 -0.71 -21.50 22.85
N ARG A 182 -1.11 -22.71 22.44
CA ARG A 182 -1.63 -23.75 23.35
C ARG A 182 -0.56 -24.69 23.91
N GLY A 183 0.73 -24.37 23.73
CA GLY A 183 1.85 -25.10 24.33
C GLY A 183 2.38 -26.27 23.51
N VAL A 184 1.97 -26.44 22.25
CA VAL A 184 2.57 -27.44 21.37
C VAL A 184 3.97 -26.96 20.97
N ALA A 185 4.99 -27.74 21.28
CA ALA A 185 6.38 -27.41 20.95
C ALA A 185 6.68 -27.75 19.48
N ASN A 186 7.21 -26.78 18.72
CA ASN A 186 7.56 -26.93 17.30
C ASN A 186 6.46 -27.56 16.43
N PRO A 187 5.23 -27.00 16.43
CA PRO A 187 4.11 -27.60 15.72
C PRO A 187 4.40 -27.70 14.21
N ARG A 188 4.13 -28.87 13.63
CA ARG A 188 4.28 -29.11 12.18
C ARG A 188 2.90 -29.33 11.58
N VAL A 189 2.54 -28.44 10.66
CA VAL A 189 1.27 -28.52 9.92
C VAL A 189 1.60 -28.81 8.46
N GLU A 190 1.18 -29.97 7.98
CA GLU A 190 1.25 -30.34 6.57
C GLU A 190 -0.09 -30.06 5.88
N VAL A 191 -0.01 -29.65 4.62
CA VAL A 191 -1.19 -29.35 3.82
C VAL A 191 -1.25 -30.31 2.65
N SER A 192 -2.38 -31.00 2.51
CA SER A 192 -2.68 -31.86 1.36
C SER A 192 -3.76 -31.22 0.52
N ILE A 193 -3.49 -31.06 -0.78
CA ILE A 193 -4.43 -30.54 -1.78
C ILE A 193 -4.72 -31.64 -2.78
N ARG A 194 -6.01 -31.96 -2.98
CA ARG A 194 -6.45 -32.94 -3.98
C ARG A 194 -7.45 -32.30 -4.92
N GLU A 195 -7.15 -32.29 -6.22
CA GLU A 195 -8.07 -31.83 -7.25
C GLU A 195 -9.25 -32.78 -7.41
N ILE A 196 -10.45 -32.20 -7.52
CA ILE A 196 -11.70 -32.88 -7.81
C ILE A 196 -12.30 -32.25 -9.06
N PRO A 197 -12.35 -32.98 -10.18
CA PRO A 197 -13.00 -32.50 -11.39
C PRO A 197 -14.48 -32.14 -11.17
N PRO A 198 -15.02 -31.12 -11.86
CA PRO A 198 -14.36 -30.35 -12.92
C PRO A 198 -13.53 -29.14 -12.43
N ARG A 199 -13.82 -28.56 -11.27
CA ARG A 199 -13.19 -27.31 -10.79
C ARG A 199 -13.23 -27.19 -9.26
N SER A 200 -12.81 -28.21 -8.55
CA SER A 200 -12.78 -28.13 -7.09
C SER A 200 -11.53 -28.75 -6.51
N VAL A 201 -11.25 -28.42 -5.26
CA VAL A 201 -10.16 -29.01 -4.49
C VAL A 201 -10.65 -29.41 -3.10
N ASP A 202 -10.12 -30.53 -2.62
CA ASP A 202 -10.12 -30.83 -1.19
C ASP A 202 -8.84 -30.29 -0.57
N VAL A 203 -8.99 -29.56 0.52
CA VAL A 203 -7.87 -29.03 1.33
C VAL A 203 -7.92 -29.69 2.70
N ALA A 204 -6.81 -30.30 3.11
CA ALA A 204 -6.68 -30.90 4.44
C ALA A 204 -5.40 -30.40 5.12
N PHE A 205 -5.56 -29.91 6.35
CA PHE A 205 -4.47 -29.55 7.25
C PHE A 205 -4.27 -30.69 8.24
N GLN A 206 -3.07 -31.26 8.28
CA GLN A 206 -2.72 -32.35 9.18
C GLN A 206 -1.59 -31.91 10.12
N VAL A 207 -1.85 -31.97 11.42
CA VAL A 207 -0.82 -31.73 12.45
C VAL A 207 -0.04 -33.02 12.71
N LYS A 208 1.29 -32.90 12.77
CA LYS A 208 2.24 -33.99 13.05
C LYS A 208 2.97 -33.80 14.37
#